data_AF-A0A833N3B7-F1
#
_entry.id   AF-A0A833N3B7-F1
#
_cell.length_a   1.000
_cell.length_b   1.000
_cell.length_c   1.000
_cell.angle_alpha   90.00
_cell.angle_beta   90.00
_cell.angle_gamma   90.00
#
_symmetry.space_group_name_H-M   'P 1'
#
loop_
_entity.id
_entity.type
_entity.pdbx_description
1 polymer ?
#
loop_
_entity_poly.entity_id
_entity_poly.type
_entity_poly.pdbx_seq_one_letter_code
_entity_poly.pdbx_strand_id
1 'polypeptide(L)'
;MSQPERLNEISGWILPCGKWYDTEEWWHINALYDLRDSGLNELQNLSTLNILSGGDEAQIRDHVASLGFIKISRNQLDGVQMSRQQLSTLQSLLLLCDPEQEVGILIGNTGIIKNINISRIMKLKNPVLLFEI
;
A
#
# COMPACT_ATOMS: atom_id res chain seq x y z
N MET A 1 12.08 -23.11 -15.20
CA MET A 1 11.30 -22.03 -15.84
C MET A 1 11.17 -20.94 -14.81
N SER A 2 11.88 -19.82 -14.97
CA SER A 2 11.73 -18.66 -14.09
C SER A 2 10.32 -18.13 -14.26
N GLN A 3 9.52 -18.13 -13.18
CA GLN A 3 8.23 -17.46 -13.22
C GLN A 3 8.46 -15.97 -13.52
N PRO A 4 7.59 -15.30 -14.29
CA PRO A 4 7.72 -13.87 -14.53
C PRO A 4 7.69 -13.13 -13.18
N GLU A 5 8.66 -12.26 -12.95
CA GLU A 5 8.80 -11.44 -11.73
C GLU A 5 7.74 -10.32 -11.69
N ARG A 6 6.46 -10.69 -11.63
CA ARG A 6 5.34 -9.75 -11.69
C ARG A 6 5.21 -8.87 -10.45
N LEU A 7 5.94 -9.20 -9.39
CA LEU A 7 5.91 -8.44 -8.13
C LEU A 7 6.27 -6.96 -8.34
N ASN A 8 7.23 -6.67 -9.23
CA ASN A 8 7.65 -5.30 -9.53
C ASN A 8 6.65 -4.54 -10.41
N GLU A 9 5.67 -5.23 -11.00
CA GLU A 9 4.59 -4.64 -11.79
C GLU A 9 3.43 -4.17 -10.91
N ILE A 10 3.35 -4.63 -9.65
CA ILE A 10 2.29 -4.25 -8.72
C ILE A 10 2.66 -2.89 -8.10
N SER A 11 2.01 -1.85 -8.60
CA SER A 11 2.19 -0.48 -8.12
C SER A 11 0.84 0.21 -7.97
N GLY A 12 0.60 0.85 -6.84
CA GLY A 12 -0.71 1.43 -6.53
C GLY A 12 -1.00 1.59 -5.05
N TRP A 13 -2.29 1.75 -4.76
CA TRP A 13 -2.84 1.94 -3.43
C TRP A 13 -3.91 0.89 -3.15
N ILE A 14 -3.82 0.23 -1.99
CA ILE A 14 -4.99 -0.41 -1.39
C ILE A 14 -5.68 0.65 -0.52
N LEU A 15 -6.89 1.01 -0.91
CA LEU A 15 -7.70 2.02 -0.22
C LEU A 15 -8.15 1.53 1.16
N PRO A 16 -8.60 2.42 2.07
CA PRO A 16 -9.10 2.02 3.40
C PRO A 16 -10.25 1.00 3.34
N CYS A 17 -11.09 1.09 2.32
CA CYS A 17 -12.18 0.14 2.04
C CYS A 17 -11.71 -1.18 1.40
N GLY A 18 -10.41 -1.40 1.22
CA GLY A 18 -9.83 -2.60 0.62
C GLY A 18 -9.85 -2.66 -0.90
N LYS A 19 -10.38 -1.66 -1.60
CA LYS A 19 -10.30 -1.61 -3.08
C LYS A 19 -8.85 -1.35 -3.53
N TRP A 20 -8.48 -1.94 -4.66
CA TRP A 20 -7.21 -1.67 -5.33
C TRP A 20 -7.37 -0.50 -6.31
N TYR A 21 -6.39 0.41 -6.29
CA TYR A 21 -6.24 1.47 -7.28
C TYR A 21 -4.82 1.39 -7.84
N ASP A 22 -4.70 0.93 -9.08
CA ASP A 22 -3.42 0.81 -9.77
C ASP A 22 -2.85 2.18 -10.16
N THR A 23 -1.52 2.28 -10.13
CA THR A 23 -0.81 3.43 -10.66
C THR A 23 0.57 3.04 -11.13
N GLU A 24 1.11 3.79 -12.08
CA GLU A 24 2.53 3.74 -12.38
C GLU A 24 3.37 4.18 -11.17
N GLU A 25 4.60 3.65 -11.12
CA GLU A 25 5.53 3.79 -10.01
C GLU A 25 5.92 5.23 -9.65
N TRP A 26 5.86 6.13 -10.63
CA TRP A 26 6.19 7.55 -10.47
C TRP A 26 4.95 8.43 -10.27
N TRP A 27 3.77 7.82 -10.17
CA TRP A 27 2.48 8.51 -10.19
C TRP A 27 1.65 8.31 -8.91
N HIS A 28 2.20 7.73 -7.84
CA HIS A 28 1.44 7.46 -6.61
C HIS A 28 0.81 8.71 -5.99
N ILE A 29 1.50 9.86 -5.99
CA ILE A 29 0.96 11.10 -5.45
C ILE A 29 -0.12 11.67 -6.37
N ASN A 30 0.10 11.63 -7.69
CA ASN A 30 -0.91 12.02 -8.67
C ASN A 30 -2.20 11.19 -8.55
N ALA A 31 -2.08 9.88 -8.35
CA ALA A 31 -3.21 8.99 -8.10
C ALA A 31 -4.05 9.41 -6.87
N LEU A 32 -3.44 10.00 -5.83
CA LEU A 32 -4.19 10.54 -4.69
C LEU A 32 -5.00 11.78 -5.07
N TYR A 33 -4.49 12.64 -5.96
CA TYR A 33 -5.25 13.76 -6.49
C TYR A 33 -6.42 13.29 -7.37
N ASP A 34 -6.21 12.29 -8.21
CA ASP A 34 -7.29 11.70 -9.02
C ASP A 34 -8.39 11.10 -8.13
N LEU A 35 -8.01 10.37 -7.08
CA LEU A 35 -8.94 9.81 -6.10
C LEU A 35 -9.70 10.90 -5.35
N ARG A 36 -9.03 12.00 -4.95
CA ARG A 36 -9.69 13.17 -4.37
C ARG A 36 -10.69 13.76 -5.35
N ASP A 37 -10.31 13.97 -6.60
CA ASP A 37 -11.17 14.61 -7.60
C ASP A 37 -12.35 13.71 -8.00
N SER A 38 -12.21 12.40 -7.86
CA SER A 38 -13.32 11.43 -7.99
C SER A 38 -14.32 11.44 -6.82
N GLY A 39 -14.03 12.18 -5.74
CA GLY A 39 -14.90 12.29 -4.57
C GLY A 39 -14.69 11.22 -3.52
N LEU A 40 -13.50 10.60 -3.42
CA LEU A 40 -13.19 9.65 -2.35
C LEU A 40 -13.27 10.35 -0.98
N ASN A 41 -14.22 9.93 -0.15
CA ASN A 41 -14.61 10.63 1.09
C ASN A 41 -13.45 10.87 2.05
N GLU A 42 -12.54 9.90 2.20
CA GLU A 42 -11.38 9.97 3.06
C GLU A 42 -10.42 11.12 2.69
N LEU A 43 -10.47 11.58 1.43
CA LEU A 43 -9.64 12.66 0.90
C LEU A 43 -10.35 14.03 0.84
N GLN A 44 -11.60 14.12 1.28
CA GLN A 44 -12.39 15.37 1.22
C GLN A 44 -12.32 16.23 2.48
N ASN A 45 -11.76 15.73 3.58
CA ASN A 45 -11.64 16.51 4.81
C ASN A 45 -10.71 17.73 4.59
N LEU A 46 -11.07 18.88 5.15
CA LEU A 46 -10.28 20.12 5.13
C LEU A 46 -8.80 19.89 5.51
N SER A 47 -8.51 19.07 6.52
CA SER A 47 -7.12 18.76 6.89
C SER A 47 -6.37 18.04 5.75
N THR A 48 -7.01 17.05 5.14
CA THR A 48 -6.45 16.33 3.99
C THR A 48 -6.27 17.26 2.79
N LEU A 49 -7.24 18.12 2.51
CA LEU A 49 -7.15 19.10 1.42
C LEU A 49 -5.97 20.06 1.62
N ASN A 50 -5.77 20.55 2.84
CA ASN A 50 -4.64 21.42 3.16
C ASN A 50 -3.28 20.73 2.97
N ILE A 51 -3.14 19.49 3.46
CA ILE A 51 -1.89 18.71 3.30
C ILE A 51 -1.61 18.44 1.81
N LEU A 52 -2.63 18.01 1.07
CA LEU A 52 -2.53 17.78 -0.37
C LEU A 52 -2.16 19.07 -1.13
N SER A 53 -2.69 20.23 -0.73
CA SER A 53 -2.34 21.52 -1.35
C SER A 53 -0.90 21.98 -1.07
N GLY A 54 -0.30 21.51 0.02
CA GLY A 54 1.08 21.84 0.40
C GLY A 54 2.13 21.15 -0.47
N GLY A 55 1.79 20.01 -1.08
CA GLY A 55 2.64 19.31 -2.05
C GLY A 55 3.87 18.60 -1.48
N ASP A 56 4.06 18.56 -0.16
CA ASP A 56 5.13 17.80 0.48
C ASP A 56 4.80 16.30 0.45
N GLU A 57 5.49 15.54 -0.40
CA GLU A 57 5.22 14.12 -0.62
C GLU A 57 5.38 13.27 0.63
N ALA A 58 6.34 13.60 1.51
CA ALA A 58 6.53 12.85 2.74
C ALA A 58 5.36 13.07 3.70
N GLN A 59 4.91 14.33 3.84
CA GLN A 59 3.73 14.66 4.64
C GLN A 59 2.45 14.04 4.07
N ILE A 60 2.28 14.08 2.75
CA ILE A 60 1.12 13.48 2.07
C ILE A 60 1.09 11.98 2.33
N ARG A 61 2.22 11.28 2.11
CA ARG A 61 2.34 9.84 2.32
C ARG A 61 2.01 9.45 3.75
N ASP A 62 2.61 10.11 4.73
CA ASP A 62 2.42 9.80 6.14
C ASP A 62 0.96 10.08 6.56
N HIS A 63 0.37 11.16 6.06
CA HIS A 63 -1.03 11.50 6.28
C HIS A 63 -1.97 10.43 5.72
N VAL A 64 -1.83 10.04 4.45
CA VAL A 64 -2.73 9.03 3.85
C VAL A 64 -2.52 7.64 4.46
N ALA A 65 -1.31 7.31 4.89
CA ALA A 65 -1.05 6.08 5.65
C ALA A 65 -1.82 6.09 6.98
N SER A 66 -1.91 7.24 7.66
CA SER A 66 -2.74 7.41 8.87
C SER A 66 -4.24 7.29 8.60
N LEU A 67 -4.69 7.65 7.38
CA LEU A 67 -6.06 7.42 6.90
C LEU A 67 -6.32 5.95 6.53
N GLY A 68 -5.30 5.09 6.58
CA GLY A 68 -5.41 3.66 6.30
C GLY A 68 -5.13 3.27 4.86
N PHE A 69 -4.55 4.15 4.03
CA PHE A 69 -4.08 3.78 2.70
C PHE A 69 -2.80 2.94 2.82
N ILE A 70 -2.68 1.91 1.98
CA ILE A 70 -1.44 1.12 1.84
C ILE A 70 -0.88 1.33 0.44
N LYS A 71 0.32 1.90 0.36
CA LYS A 71 1.04 2.01 -0.92
C LYS A 71 1.75 0.69 -1.22
N ILE A 72 1.76 0.31 -2.49
CA ILE A 72 2.61 -0.77 -3.02
C ILE A 72 3.50 -0.16 -4.10
N SER A 73 4.82 -0.39 -4.01
CA SER A 73 5.80 0.05 -5.00
C SER A 73 7.05 -0.82 -4.91
N ARG A 74 7.61 -1.28 -6.05
CA ARG A 74 8.86 -2.06 -6.13
C ARG A 74 9.00 -3.11 -5.04
N ASN A 75 8.08 -4.07 -4.93
CA ASN A 75 8.08 -5.10 -3.87
C ASN A 75 7.94 -4.59 -2.41
N GLN A 76 7.72 -3.30 -2.19
CA GLN A 76 7.56 -2.71 -0.86
C GLN A 76 6.11 -2.30 -0.59
N LEU A 77 5.66 -2.58 0.63
CA LEU A 77 4.43 -2.08 1.21
C LEU A 77 4.74 -0.97 2.21
N ASP A 78 3.96 0.09 2.14
CA ASP A 78 4.08 1.27 3.00
C ASP A 78 2.71 1.62 3.57
N GLY A 79 2.62 1.64 4.89
CA GLY A 79 1.37 1.83 5.62
C GLY A 79 1.57 1.68 7.13
N VAL A 80 0.53 2.01 7.89
CA VAL A 80 0.57 1.94 9.36
C VAL A 80 -0.08 0.66 9.88
N GLN A 81 -1.20 0.26 9.28
CA GLN A 81 -1.99 -0.89 9.67
C GLN A 81 -2.83 -1.36 8.50
N MET A 82 -3.24 -2.63 8.51
CA MET A 82 -4.03 -3.22 7.43
C MET A 82 -5.26 -3.92 7.98
N SER A 83 -6.41 -3.71 7.35
CA SER A 83 -7.65 -4.44 7.64
C SER A 83 -7.65 -5.82 6.99
N ARG A 84 -8.56 -6.71 7.42
CA ARG A 84 -8.70 -8.04 6.79
C ARG A 84 -9.07 -7.95 5.30
N GLN A 85 -9.86 -6.94 4.93
CA GLN A 85 -10.25 -6.74 3.54
C GLN A 85 -9.06 -6.31 2.69
N GLN A 86 -8.23 -5.39 3.21
CA GLN A 86 -7.00 -4.99 2.54
C GLN A 86 -6.00 -6.15 2.43
N LEU A 87 -5.90 -7.01 3.44
CA LEU A 87 -5.11 -8.23 3.36
C LEU A 87 -5.60 -9.17 2.25
N SER A 88 -6.90 -9.36 2.12
CA SER A 88 -7.48 -10.17 1.04
C SER A 88 -7.14 -9.60 -0.34
N THR A 89 -7.15 -8.28 -0.48
CA THR A 89 -6.76 -7.60 -1.72
C THR A 89 -5.27 -7.79 -2.01
N LEU A 90 -4.41 -7.60 -1.00
CA LEU A 90 -2.98 -7.86 -1.13
C LEU A 90 -2.72 -9.31 -1.56
N GLN A 91 -3.36 -10.29 -0.92
CA GLN A 91 -3.23 -11.70 -1.28
C GLN A 91 -3.70 -11.97 -2.71
N SER A 92 -4.75 -11.28 -3.18
CA SER A 92 -5.23 -11.39 -4.56
C SER A 92 -4.22 -10.84 -5.56
N LEU A 93 -3.56 -9.71 -5.24
CA LEU A 93 -2.52 -9.11 -6.08
C LEU A 93 -1.28 -10.02 -6.17
N LEU A 94 -0.88 -10.62 -5.05
CA LEU A 94 0.30 -11.48 -4.97
C LEU A 94 0.08 -12.91 -5.48
N LEU A 95 -1.16 -13.31 -5.80
CA LEU A 95 -1.51 -14.67 -6.22
C LEU A 95 -0.74 -15.13 -7.47
N LEU A 96 -0.34 -14.18 -8.32
CA LEU A 96 0.38 -14.43 -9.58
C LEU A 96 1.88 -14.21 -9.47
N CYS A 97 2.39 -13.88 -8.28
CA CYS A 97 3.81 -13.72 -8.00
C CYS A 97 4.45 -15.05 -7.58
N ASP A 98 5.77 -15.11 -7.62
CA ASP A 98 6.51 -16.27 -7.11
C ASP A 98 6.39 -16.33 -5.57
N PRO A 99 5.88 -17.42 -4.99
CA PRO A 99 5.69 -17.56 -3.55
C PRO A 99 6.99 -17.48 -2.72
N GLU A 100 8.15 -17.69 -3.36
CA GLU A 100 9.47 -17.58 -2.72
C GLU A 100 10.01 -16.14 -2.72
N GLN A 101 9.40 -15.21 -3.48
CA GLN A 101 9.77 -13.80 -3.42
C GLN A 101 9.39 -13.16 -2.07
N GLU A 102 10.15 -12.16 -1.69
CA GLU A 102 9.91 -11.36 -0.48
C GLU A 102 9.27 -10.02 -0.82
N VAL A 103 8.37 -9.60 0.05
CA VAL A 103 7.81 -8.24 0.07
C VAL A 103 8.37 -7.52 1.28
N GLY A 104 8.94 -6.34 1.07
CA GLY A 104 9.41 -5.48 2.16
C GLY A 104 8.24 -4.73 2.78
N ILE A 105 8.02 -4.87 4.09
CA ILE A 105 7.03 -4.07 4.83
C ILE A 105 7.76 -2.95 5.55
N LEU A 106 7.48 -1.70 5.19
CA LEU A 106 7.95 -0.55 5.96
C LEU A 106 7.09 -0.42 7.22
N ILE A 107 7.73 -0.58 8.39
CA ILE A 107 7.02 -0.53 9.67
C ILE A 107 6.90 0.93 10.12
N GLY A 108 5.75 1.54 9.81
CA GLY A 108 5.46 2.94 10.13
C GLY A 108 6.54 3.90 9.62
N ASN A 109 6.86 4.93 10.40
CA ASN A 109 7.90 5.91 10.07
C ASN A 109 9.29 5.56 10.63
N THR A 110 9.52 4.31 11.02
CA THR A 110 10.78 3.90 11.70
C THR A 110 11.96 3.75 10.74
N GLY A 111 11.69 3.62 9.43
CA GLY A 111 12.69 3.27 8.43
C GLY A 111 13.10 1.79 8.44
N ILE A 112 12.51 0.96 9.30
CA ILE A 112 12.77 -0.47 9.36
C ILE A 112 11.93 -1.19 8.30
N ILE A 113 12.59 -1.97 7.45
CA ILE A 113 11.94 -2.84 6.46
C ILE A 113 11.99 -4.28 6.94
N LYS A 114 10.83 -4.90 7.09
CA LYS A 114 10.65 -6.32 7.41
C LYS A 114 10.31 -7.08 6.14
N ASN A 115 11.22 -7.91 5.67
CA ASN A 115 10.97 -8.75 4.51
C ASN A 115 10.14 -9.99 4.90
N ILE A 116 9.11 -10.29 4.12
CA ILE A 116 8.23 -11.43 4.36
C ILE A 116 7.97 -12.15 3.03
N ASN A 117 8.21 -13.46 2.98
CA ASN A 117 7.89 -14.26 1.80
C ASN A 117 6.41 -14.18 1.46
N ILE A 118 6.10 -14.08 0.17
CA ILE A 118 4.73 -14.07 -0.35
C ILE A 118 3.96 -15.30 0.16
N SER A 119 4.56 -16.49 0.17
CA SER A 119 3.92 -17.70 0.70
C SER A 119 3.44 -17.59 2.15
N ARG A 120 4.10 -16.76 2.98
CA ARG A 120 3.66 -16.47 4.36
C ARG A 120 2.51 -15.49 4.38
N ILE A 121 2.58 -14.43 3.56
CA ILE A 121 1.49 -13.46 3.39
C ILE A 121 0.21 -14.16 2.93
N MET A 122 0.31 -15.09 1.98
CA MET A 122 -0.81 -15.86 1.45
C MET A 122 -1.52 -16.74 2.50
N LYS A 123 -0.83 -17.14 3.56
CA LYS A 123 -1.39 -17.96 4.66
C LYS A 123 -1.91 -17.11 5.83
N LEU A 124 -1.67 -15.80 5.79
CA LEU A 124 -1.98 -14.92 6.89
C LEU A 124 -3.50 -14.70 7.02
N LYS A 125 -4.00 -14.77 8.26
CA LYS A 125 -5.41 -14.48 8.59
C LYS A 125 -5.56 -13.20 9.42
N ASN A 126 -4.53 -12.85 10.19
CA ASN A 126 -4.50 -11.66 11.02
C ASN A 126 -3.48 -10.66 10.43
N PRO A 127 -3.94 -9.55 9.82
CA PRO A 127 -3.06 -8.57 9.19
C PRO A 127 -2.16 -7.82 10.17
N VAL A 128 -2.50 -7.77 11.47
CA VAL A 128 -1.70 -7.07 12.49
C VAL A 128 -0.26 -7.58 12.53
N LEU A 129 -0.06 -8.88 12.30
CA LEU A 129 1.24 -9.54 12.30
C LEU A 129 2.23 -9.00 11.24
N LEU A 130 1.74 -8.32 10.19
CA LEU A 130 2.60 -7.70 9.18
C LEU A 130 3.35 -6.48 9.73
N PHE A 131 2.74 -5.73 10.64
CA PHE A 131 3.26 -4.47 11.16
C PHE A 131 3.79 -4.57 12.60
N GLU A 132 3.72 -5.75 13.22
CA GLU A 132 4.39 -6.05 14.49
C GLU A 132 5.92 -6.18 14.28
N ILE A 133 6.67 -5.55 15.20
CA ILE A 133 8.14 -5.60 15.31
C ILE A 133 8.56 -6.94 15.92
#